data_AF-A0A915YYW5-F1
#
_entry.id   AF-A0A915YYW5-F1
#
_cell.length_a   1.000
_cell.length_b   1.000
_cell.length_c   1.000
_cell.angle_alpha   90.00
_cell.angle_beta   90.00
_cell.angle_gamma   90.00
#
_symmetry.space_group_name_H-M   'P 1'
#
loop_
_entity.id
_entity.type
_entity.pdbx_description
1 polymer ?
#
loop_
_entity_poly.entity_id
_entity_poly.type
_entity_poly.pdbx_seq_one_letter_code
_entity_poly.pdbx_strand_id
1 'polypeptide(L)'
;MANECSNSENLFPAYNQHENLQEENQDIQRINLELNEKNQEISRNNLELNKKYYQEISRNNSNLIEENEKILRTINNDLKEKLQNINEQFEKLQKDLNLEKQKNKEIQRLEVISQNLEKNLKILEVDEIDNNTINVFKENNEQKNCNINNNRKTFALNYSKGLDVRVLVGLDFGVTYSGFAYCHVNDDYQDIHTNDIWPMVADNLKPKLPIDYKKAITDYLREIGMVIKGAIECRWGGIDYFEDVLKTAIYYRI
;
A
#
# COMPACT_ATOMS: atom_id res chain seq x y z
N MET A 1 -108.95 -18.51 -62.73
CA MET A 1 -108.49 -19.91 -62.84
C MET A 1 -107.11 -19.84 -63.49
N ALA A 2 -106.07 -19.78 -62.67
CA ALA A 2 -105.21 -20.93 -62.32
C ALA A 2 -104.20 -21.22 -63.44
N ASN A 3 -102.93 -20.85 -63.25
CA ASN A 3 -101.93 -21.81 -62.77
C ASN A 3 -100.59 -21.08 -62.54
N GLU A 4 -100.29 -20.77 -61.27
CA GLU A 4 -98.93 -20.46 -60.85
C GLU A 4 -98.18 -21.80 -60.82
N CYS A 5 -97.49 -22.12 -61.91
CA CYS A 5 -96.70 -23.33 -62.03
C CYS A 5 -95.37 -23.13 -61.30
N SER A 6 -95.32 -23.64 -60.07
CA SER A 6 -94.18 -24.05 -59.24
C SER A 6 -92.77 -23.79 -59.79
N ASN A 7 -92.11 -22.79 -59.22
CA ASN A 7 -90.65 -22.72 -59.16
C ASN A 7 -90.13 -23.83 -58.23
N SER A 8 -89.82 -25.02 -58.75
CA SER A 8 -89.21 -26.10 -57.94
C SER A 8 -87.89 -26.66 -58.50
N GLU A 9 -87.29 -26.08 -59.54
CA GLU A 9 -86.12 -26.68 -60.22
C GLU A 9 -84.73 -26.14 -59.84
N ASN A 10 -84.58 -25.31 -58.79
CA ASN A 10 -83.25 -24.77 -58.41
C ASN A 10 -82.80 -25.04 -56.96
N LEU A 11 -83.51 -25.86 -56.18
CA LEU A 11 -83.19 -26.05 -54.75
C LEU A 11 -82.12 -27.12 -54.45
N PHE A 12 -81.92 -28.12 -55.32
CA PHE A 12 -81.07 -29.29 -55.03
C PHE A 12 -79.56 -28.99 -54.92
N PRO A 13 -78.94 -28.23 -55.85
CA PRO A 13 -77.51 -27.91 -55.76
C PRO A 13 -77.18 -27.00 -54.57
N ALA A 14 -78.08 -26.05 -54.27
CA ALA A 14 -77.94 -25.12 -53.16
C ALA A 14 -78.03 -25.83 -51.79
N TYR A 15 -78.88 -26.86 -51.68
CA TYR A 15 -79.02 -27.65 -50.45
C TYR A 15 -77.75 -28.46 -50.13
N ASN A 16 -77.18 -29.15 -51.13
CA ASN A 16 -75.91 -29.89 -50.95
C ASN A 16 -74.72 -28.97 -50.63
N GLN A 17 -74.69 -27.76 -51.21
CA GLN A 17 -73.68 -26.76 -50.86
C GLN A 17 -73.85 -26.25 -49.43
N HIS A 18 -75.08 -26.03 -48.98
CA HIS A 18 -75.37 -25.61 -47.61
C HIS A 18 -74.95 -26.67 -46.59
N GLU A 19 -75.21 -27.96 -46.86
CA GLU A 19 -74.83 -29.06 -45.98
C GLU A 19 -73.30 -29.21 -45.85
N ASN A 20 -72.56 -29.13 -46.97
CA ASN A 20 -71.09 -29.12 -46.95
C ASN A 20 -70.52 -27.91 -46.17
N LEU A 21 -71.06 -26.71 -46.39
CA LEU A 21 -70.63 -25.50 -45.66
C LEU A 21 -70.94 -25.60 -44.16
N GLN A 22 -71.99 -26.33 -43.79
CA GLN A 22 -72.35 -26.57 -42.40
C GLN A 22 -71.37 -27.53 -41.73
N GLU A 23 -70.93 -28.58 -42.42
CA GLU A 23 -69.90 -29.51 -41.95
C GLU A 23 -68.54 -28.81 -41.81
N GLU A 24 -68.11 -28.04 -42.81
CA GLU A 24 -66.86 -27.26 -42.75
C GLU A 24 -66.85 -26.28 -41.56
N ASN A 25 -67.97 -25.61 -41.30
CA ASN A 25 -68.08 -24.70 -40.16
C ASN A 25 -67.98 -25.44 -38.81
N GLN A 26 -68.50 -26.67 -38.71
CA GLN A 26 -68.37 -27.49 -37.49
C GLN A 26 -66.91 -27.89 -37.26
N ASP A 27 -66.18 -28.24 -38.32
CA ASP A 27 -64.76 -28.59 -38.21
C ASP A 27 -63.89 -27.38 -37.88
N ILE A 28 -64.17 -26.20 -38.47
CA ILE A 28 -63.51 -24.95 -38.09
C ILE A 28 -63.73 -24.65 -36.59
N GLN A 29 -64.94 -24.86 -36.07
CA GLN A 29 -65.23 -24.66 -34.65
C GLN A 29 -64.42 -25.62 -33.76
N ARG A 30 -64.31 -26.90 -34.16
CA ARG A 30 -63.49 -27.90 -33.46
C ARG A 30 -62.02 -27.50 -33.44
N ILE A 31 -61.47 -27.15 -34.60
CA ILE A 31 -60.06 -26.73 -34.74
C ILE A 31 -59.79 -25.48 -33.89
N ASN A 32 -60.69 -24.50 -33.90
CA ASN A 32 -60.55 -23.29 -33.10
C ASN A 32 -60.54 -23.59 -31.59
N LEU A 33 -61.36 -24.56 -31.15
CA LEU A 33 -61.36 -25.00 -29.76
C LEU A 33 -60.02 -25.65 -29.38
N GLU A 34 -59.52 -26.58 -30.21
CA GLU A 34 -58.22 -27.24 -29.99
C GLU A 34 -57.05 -26.24 -29.99
N LEU A 35 -57.06 -25.25 -30.89
CA LEU A 35 -56.06 -24.19 -30.93
C LEU A 35 -56.10 -23.34 -29.66
N ASN A 36 -57.29 -23.02 -29.16
CA ASN A 36 -57.45 -22.28 -27.92
C ASN A 36 -56.90 -23.07 -26.72
N GLU A 37 -57.17 -24.37 -26.64
CA GLU A 37 -56.63 -25.24 -25.59
C GLU A 37 -55.10 -25.31 -25.64
N LYS A 38 -54.51 -25.50 -26.82
CA LYS A 38 -53.05 -25.49 -27.01
C LYS A 38 -52.43 -24.15 -26.63
N ASN A 39 -53.07 -23.03 -26.97
CA ASN A 39 -52.60 -21.70 -26.58
C ASN A 39 -52.61 -21.52 -25.06
N GLN A 40 -53.64 -22.03 -24.37
CA GLN A 40 -53.67 -22.04 -22.91
C GLN A 40 -52.58 -22.93 -22.31
N GLU A 41 -52.35 -24.11 -22.88
CA GLU A 41 -51.28 -25.01 -22.46
C GLU A 41 -49.89 -24.37 -22.59
N ILE A 42 -49.59 -23.78 -23.76
CA ILE A 42 -48.34 -23.03 -23.99
C ILE A 42 -48.18 -21.92 -22.94
N SER A 43 -49.25 -21.19 -22.64
CA SER A 43 -49.23 -20.13 -21.62
C SER A 43 -48.90 -20.66 -20.23
N ARG A 44 -49.47 -21.81 -19.84
CA ARG A 44 -49.15 -22.49 -18.56
C ARG A 44 -47.70 -22.97 -18.52
N ASN A 45 -47.24 -23.62 -19.57
CA ASN A 45 -45.88 -24.15 -19.67
C ASN A 45 -44.84 -23.03 -19.61
N ASN A 46 -45.08 -21.91 -20.31
CA ASN A 46 -44.22 -20.73 -20.27
C ASN A 46 -44.14 -20.14 -18.85
N LEU A 47 -45.26 -20.04 -18.15
CA LEU A 47 -45.30 -19.55 -16.78
C LEU A 47 -44.51 -20.47 -15.83
N GLU A 48 -44.69 -21.79 -15.95
CA GLU A 48 -43.99 -22.77 -15.11
C GLU A 48 -42.49 -22.76 -15.38
N LEU A 49 -42.08 -22.68 -16.65
CA LEU A 49 -40.67 -22.63 -17.04
C LEU A 49 -40.00 -21.36 -16.49
N ASN A 50 -40.65 -20.21 -16.63
CA ASN A 50 -40.16 -18.95 -16.04
C ASN A 50 -40.01 -19.08 -14.52
N LYS A 51 -41.00 -19.67 -13.84
CA LYS A 51 -40.94 -19.89 -12.39
C LYS A 51 -39.76 -20.79 -12.00
N LYS A 52 -39.53 -21.89 -12.71
CA LYS A 52 -38.39 -22.80 -12.49
C LYS A 52 -37.07 -22.06 -12.68
N TYR A 53 -36.94 -21.29 -13.76
CA TYR A 53 -35.73 -20.51 -14.05
C TYR A 53 -35.38 -19.52 -12.93
N TYR A 54 -36.36 -18.73 -12.45
CA TYR A 54 -36.14 -17.80 -11.34
C TYR A 54 -35.78 -18.51 -10.04
N GLN A 55 -36.42 -19.64 -9.75
CA GLN A 55 -36.11 -20.44 -8.56
C GLN A 55 -34.68 -21.00 -8.62
N GLU A 56 -34.25 -21.47 -9.78
CA GLU A 56 -32.91 -22.03 -9.99
C GLU A 56 -31.82 -20.95 -9.89
N ILE A 57 -32.03 -19.77 -10.50
CA ILE A 57 -31.13 -18.62 -10.30
C ILE A 57 -31.05 -18.25 -8.82
N SER A 58 -32.18 -18.14 -8.14
CA SER A 58 -32.20 -17.79 -6.72
C SER A 58 -31.45 -18.79 -5.87
N ARG A 59 -31.59 -20.09 -6.18
CA ARG A 59 -30.87 -21.16 -5.49
C ARG A 59 -29.37 -21.09 -5.74
N ASN A 60 -28.96 -20.92 -7.00
CA ASN A 60 -27.56 -20.82 -7.37
C ASN A 60 -26.89 -19.60 -6.71
N ASN A 61 -27.56 -18.45 -6.72
CA ASN A 61 -27.05 -17.25 -6.04
C ASN A 61 -26.91 -17.46 -4.54
N SER A 62 -27.87 -18.13 -3.89
CA SER A 62 -27.79 -18.46 -2.46
C SER A 62 -26.58 -19.35 -2.16
N ASN A 63 -26.34 -20.38 -2.97
CA ASN A 63 -25.20 -21.28 -2.81
C ASN A 63 -23.87 -20.53 -2.98
N LEU A 64 -23.76 -19.67 -4.01
CA LEU A 64 -22.57 -18.86 -4.25
C LEU A 64 -22.28 -17.90 -3.10
N ILE A 65 -23.31 -17.29 -2.50
CA ILE A 65 -23.16 -16.43 -1.32
C ILE A 65 -22.57 -17.24 -0.16
N GLU A 66 -23.11 -18.44 0.10
CA GLU A 66 -22.62 -19.30 1.19
C GLU A 66 -21.17 -19.74 0.98
N GLU A 67 -20.79 -20.10 -0.25
CA GLU A 67 -19.40 -20.44 -0.60
C GLU A 67 -18.46 -19.25 -0.42
N ASN A 68 -18.86 -18.06 -0.88
CA ASN A 68 -18.09 -16.84 -0.70
C ASN A 68 -17.88 -16.51 0.78
N GLU A 69 -18.91 -16.68 1.62
CA GLU A 69 -18.78 -16.48 3.06
C GLU A 69 -17.80 -17.47 3.70
N LYS A 70 -17.82 -18.74 3.28
CA LYS A 70 -16.86 -19.75 3.75
C LYS A 70 -15.43 -19.38 3.37
N ILE A 71 -15.21 -19.01 2.11
CA ILE A 71 -13.89 -18.59 1.62
C ILE A 71 -13.38 -17.37 2.41
N LEU A 72 -14.22 -16.36 2.62
CA LEU A 72 -13.86 -15.17 3.40
C LEU A 72 -13.47 -15.51 4.83
N ARG A 73 -14.23 -16.40 5.50
CA ARG A 73 -13.91 -16.86 6.86
C ARG A 73 -12.56 -17.57 6.91
N THR A 74 -12.29 -18.46 5.96
CA THR A 74 -11.02 -19.18 5.88
C THR A 74 -9.85 -18.22 5.67
N ILE A 75 -9.94 -17.33 4.67
CA ILE A 75 -8.89 -16.34 4.38
C ILE A 75 -8.60 -15.46 5.60
N ASN A 76 -9.64 -14.99 6.27
CA ASN A 76 -9.47 -14.14 7.46
C ASN A 76 -8.78 -14.88 8.61
N ASN A 77 -9.09 -16.17 8.81
CA ASN A 77 -8.43 -16.98 9.82
C ASN A 77 -6.95 -17.21 9.49
N ASP A 78 -6.63 -17.57 8.24
CA ASP A 78 -5.25 -17.77 7.79
C ASP A 78 -4.41 -16.48 7.92
N LEU A 79 -4.99 -15.33 7.56
CA LEU A 79 -4.33 -14.03 7.71
C LEU A 79 -4.09 -13.69 9.18
N LYS A 80 -5.07 -13.98 10.06
CA LYS A 80 -4.94 -13.76 11.50
C LYS A 80 -3.81 -14.61 12.10
N GLU A 81 -3.70 -15.87 11.71
CA GLU A 81 -2.62 -16.75 12.16
C GLU A 81 -1.25 -16.25 11.69
N LYS A 82 -1.13 -15.86 10.42
CA LYS A 82 0.11 -15.29 9.87
C LYS A 82 0.52 -14.02 10.61
N LEU A 83 -0.42 -13.13 10.90
CA LEU A 83 -0.16 -11.89 11.63
C LEU A 83 0.32 -12.18 13.06
N GLN A 84 -0.29 -13.15 13.73
CA GLN A 84 0.10 -13.57 15.07
C GLN A 84 1.55 -14.09 15.09
N ASN A 85 1.91 -14.97 14.15
CA ASN A 85 3.26 -15.51 14.05
C ASN A 85 4.30 -14.42 13.76
N ILE A 86 4.00 -13.47 12.86
CA ILE A 86 4.88 -12.31 12.60
C ILE A 86 5.09 -11.50 13.88
N ASN A 87 4.04 -11.27 14.66
CA ASN A 87 4.13 -10.52 15.90
C ASN A 87 5.02 -11.23 16.93
N GLU A 88 4.86 -12.55 17.08
CA GLU A 88 5.71 -13.36 17.97
C GLU A 88 7.18 -13.34 17.56
N GLN A 89 7.48 -13.40 16.26
CA GLN A 89 8.84 -13.26 15.75
C GLN A 89 9.42 -11.86 15.99
N PHE A 90 8.61 -10.82 15.83
CA PHE A 90 9.04 -9.43 16.09
C PHE A 90 9.40 -9.24 17.56
N GLU A 91 8.57 -9.72 18.49
CA GLU A 91 8.86 -9.64 19.93
C GLU A 91 10.17 -10.37 20.30
N LYS A 92 10.42 -11.53 19.69
CA LYS A 92 11.68 -12.26 19.88
C LYS A 92 12.89 -11.45 19.39
N LEU A 93 12.80 -10.87 18.19
CA LEU A 93 13.85 -10.02 17.61
C LEU A 93 14.10 -8.76 18.44
N GLN A 94 13.05 -8.13 18.99
CA GLN A 94 13.20 -6.99 19.89
C GLN A 94 13.99 -7.35 21.15
N LYS A 95 13.73 -8.53 21.72
CA LYS A 95 14.48 -9.03 22.88
C LYS A 95 15.95 -9.26 22.56
N ASP A 96 16.24 -9.92 21.44
CA ASP A 96 17.61 -10.22 21.00
C ASP A 96 18.39 -8.92 20.72
N LEU A 97 17.76 -7.94 20.05
CA LEU A 97 18.34 -6.63 19.79
C LEU A 97 18.73 -5.88 21.07
N ASN A 98 17.87 -5.93 22.09
CA ASN A 98 18.15 -5.27 23.38
C ASN A 98 19.34 -5.92 24.09
N LEU A 99 19.45 -7.25 24.05
CA LEU A 99 20.59 -7.97 24.60
C LEU A 99 21.89 -7.59 23.87
N GLU A 100 21.84 -7.50 22.53
CA GLU A 100 23.01 -7.15 21.73
C GLU A 100 23.49 -5.71 22.00
N LYS A 101 22.55 -4.76 22.16
CA LYS A 101 22.87 -3.39 22.61
C LYS A 101 23.58 -3.36 23.96
N GLN A 102 23.22 -4.25 24.88
CA GLN A 102 23.89 -4.35 26.18
C GLN A 102 25.31 -4.92 26.04
N LYS A 103 25.49 -5.98 25.26
CA LYS A 103 26.83 -6.56 24.99
C LYS A 103 27.75 -5.54 24.32
N ASN A 104 27.25 -4.77 23.36
CA ASN A 104 28.04 -3.74 22.68
C ASN A 104 28.54 -2.65 23.64
N LYS A 105 27.73 -2.26 24.64
CA LYS A 105 28.18 -1.33 25.70
C LYS A 105 29.32 -1.92 26.52
N GLU A 106 29.27 -3.23 26.79
CA GLU A 106 30.32 -3.91 27.56
C GLU A 106 31.61 -4.05 26.74
N ILE A 107 31.51 -4.38 25.45
CA ILE A 107 32.65 -4.41 24.52
C ILE A 107 33.32 -3.04 24.48
N GLN A 108 32.57 -1.95 24.35
CA GLN A 108 33.13 -0.58 24.38
C GLN A 108 33.87 -0.27 25.68
N ARG A 109 33.39 -0.78 26.83
CA ARG A 109 34.10 -0.59 28.11
C ARG A 109 35.41 -1.38 28.15
N LEU A 110 35.39 -2.64 27.69
CA LEU A 110 36.57 -3.48 27.65
C LEU A 110 37.63 -2.94 26.69
N GLU A 111 37.22 -2.37 25.56
CA GLU A 111 38.09 -1.70 24.58
C GLU A 111 38.91 -0.59 25.23
N VAL A 112 38.26 0.31 25.97
CA VAL A 112 38.93 1.42 26.67
C VAL A 112 39.94 0.90 27.71
N ILE A 113 39.57 -0.14 28.46
CA ILE A 113 40.46 -0.77 29.44
C ILE A 113 41.67 -1.39 28.75
N SER A 114 41.46 -2.11 27.65
CA SER A 114 42.54 -2.75 26.89
C SER A 114 43.53 -1.72 26.34
N GLN A 115 43.05 -0.64 25.75
CA GLN A 115 43.89 0.46 25.26
C GLN A 115 44.71 1.12 26.38
N ASN A 116 44.11 1.31 27.56
CA ASN A 116 44.82 1.86 28.72
C ASN A 116 45.90 0.91 29.24
N LEU A 117 45.63 -0.39 29.29
CA LEU A 117 46.62 -1.39 29.67
C LEU A 117 47.79 -1.42 28.67
N GLU A 118 47.52 -1.40 27.37
CA GLU A 118 48.56 -1.42 26.33
C GLU A 118 49.48 -0.19 26.41
N LYS A 119 48.91 1.00 26.67
CA LYS A 119 49.70 2.23 26.92
C LYS A 119 50.62 2.07 28.14
N ASN A 120 50.10 1.51 29.24
CA ASN A 120 50.90 1.31 30.45
C ASN A 120 52.04 0.30 30.25
N LEU A 121 51.81 -0.76 29.46
CA LEU A 121 52.85 -1.74 29.10
C LEU A 121 53.96 -1.12 28.26
N LYS A 122 53.64 -0.30 27.25
CA LYS A 122 54.64 0.40 26.42
C LYS A 122 55.57 1.31 27.24
N ILE A 123 55.11 1.84 28.37
CA ILE A 123 55.94 2.66 29.26
C ILE A 123 56.92 1.81 30.08
N LEU A 124 56.55 0.57 30.42
CA LEU A 124 57.40 -0.36 31.19
C LEU A 124 58.57 -0.93 30.35
N GLU A 125 58.50 -0.85 29.03
CA GLU A 125 59.57 -1.28 28.10
C GLU A 125 60.64 -0.19 27.86
N VAL A 126 60.52 1.00 28.47
CA VAL A 126 61.49 2.10 28.25
C VAL A 126 62.64 2.03 29.27
N ASP A 127 63.88 1.98 28.79
CA ASP A 127 65.10 1.78 29.60
C ASP A 127 65.51 2.99 30.47
N GLU A 128 65.05 4.22 30.16
CA GLU A 128 65.27 5.44 30.95
C GLU A 128 63.99 6.29 31.05
N ILE A 129 63.64 6.71 32.27
CA ILE A 129 62.47 7.55 32.55
C ILE A 129 62.81 9.01 32.22
N ASP A 130 62.23 9.55 31.14
CA ASP A 130 62.37 10.96 30.76
C ASP A 130 61.16 11.83 31.20
N ASN A 131 61.28 13.15 31.06
CA ASN A 131 60.22 14.10 31.46
C ASN A 131 58.92 13.93 30.64
N ASN A 132 59.00 13.41 29.41
CA ASN A 132 57.82 13.09 28.60
C ASN A 132 57.06 11.89 29.16
N THR A 133 57.78 10.87 29.64
CA THR A 133 57.24 9.68 30.29
C THR A 133 56.46 10.04 31.57
N ILE A 134 56.98 11.00 32.34
CA ILE A 134 56.31 11.52 33.54
C ILE A 134 55.01 12.29 33.18
N ASN A 135 54.97 13.02 32.07
CA ASN A 135 53.77 13.74 31.63
C ASN A 135 52.66 12.81 31.14
N VAL A 136 53.01 11.74 30.40
CA VAL A 136 52.05 10.70 29.97
C VAL A 136 51.41 10.01 31.18
N PHE A 137 52.19 9.74 32.24
CA PHE A 137 51.67 9.17 33.49
C PHE A 137 50.72 10.10 34.25
N LYS A 138 50.96 11.42 34.21
CA LYS A 138 50.07 12.43 34.82
C LYS A 138 48.75 12.55 34.07
N GLU A 139 48.77 12.58 32.74
CA GLU A 139 47.55 12.60 31.91
C GLU A 139 46.71 11.32 32.08
N ASN A 140 47.34 10.15 32.24
CA ASN A 140 46.65 8.89 32.49
C ASN A 140 45.98 8.82 33.89
N ASN A 141 46.58 9.43 34.92
CA ASN A 141 45.99 9.49 36.27
C ASN A 141 44.92 10.59 36.41
N GLU A 142 44.90 11.59 35.53
CA GLU A 142 43.87 12.63 35.50
C GLU A 142 42.57 12.19 34.80
N GLN A 143 42.57 11.06 34.09
CA GLN A 143 41.35 10.37 33.65
C GLN A 143 40.62 9.75 34.84
N LYS A 144 40.03 10.62 35.67
CA LYS A 144 39.10 10.29 36.74
C LYS A 144 38.01 9.38 36.20
N ASN A 145 37.99 8.15 36.72
CA ASN A 145 36.82 7.31 36.99
C ASN A 145 35.53 7.79 36.31
N CYS A 146 35.24 7.25 35.13
CA CYS A 146 33.94 7.41 34.50
C CYS A 146 32.87 6.61 35.27
N ASN A 147 32.43 7.16 36.40
CA ASN A 147 31.14 6.85 36.99
C ASN A 147 30.05 7.30 36.01
N ILE A 148 29.52 6.35 35.25
CA ILE A 148 28.30 6.51 34.47
C ILE A 148 27.13 6.52 35.47
N ASN A 149 26.98 7.62 36.19
CA ASN A 149 25.80 7.86 37.01
C ASN A 149 24.80 8.64 36.15
N ASN A 150 23.69 7.96 35.83
CA ASN A 150 22.49 8.52 35.23
C ASN A 150 22.10 9.83 35.92
N ASN A 151 22.24 10.96 35.23
CA ASN A 151 21.37 12.11 35.43
C ASN A 151 21.28 12.92 34.15
N ARG A 152 20.04 13.11 33.69
CA ARG A 152 19.65 13.97 32.57
C ARG A 152 20.30 15.34 32.72
N LYS A 153 21.31 15.64 31.92
CA LYS A 153 21.63 17.03 31.57
C LYS A 153 20.90 17.33 30.27
N THR A 154 19.95 18.24 30.38
CA THR A 154 19.32 18.95 29.28
C THR A 154 20.41 19.44 28.31
N PHE A 155 20.33 19.00 27.05
CA PHE A 155 21.14 19.53 25.97
C PHE A 155 20.71 20.98 25.71
N ALA A 156 21.28 21.93 26.44
CA ALA A 156 21.35 23.29 25.96
C ALA A 156 22.34 23.28 24.78
N LEU A 157 21.83 23.36 23.56
CA LEU A 157 22.65 23.59 22.38
C LEU A 157 23.34 24.95 22.54
N ASN A 158 24.63 24.92 22.84
CA ASN A 158 25.50 26.06 22.66
C ASN A 158 25.68 26.28 21.16
N TYR A 159 24.83 27.14 20.57
CA TYR A 159 25.07 27.72 19.26
C TYR A 159 26.27 28.66 19.36
N SER A 160 27.47 28.15 19.09
CA SER A 160 28.63 28.99 18.86
C SER A 160 28.45 29.71 17.51
N LYS A 161 28.35 31.04 17.58
CA LYS A 161 28.64 32.04 16.55
C LYS A 161 29.33 31.44 15.30
N GLY A 162 28.62 31.34 14.18
CA GLY A 162 29.25 31.06 12.88
C GLY A 162 28.39 30.44 11.78
N LEU A 163 27.23 29.86 12.09
CA LEU A 163 26.35 29.27 11.08
C LEU A 163 25.16 30.19 10.79
N ASP A 164 25.26 30.98 9.72
CA ASP A 164 24.16 31.77 9.17
C ASP A 164 23.22 30.86 8.37
N VAL A 165 22.45 30.04 9.10
CA VAL A 165 21.40 29.20 8.52
C VAL A 165 20.24 30.11 8.17
N ARG A 166 19.93 30.21 6.87
CA ARG A 166 18.94 31.15 6.35
C ARG A 166 17.61 30.51 5.95
N VAL A 167 17.59 29.22 5.62
CA VAL A 167 16.36 28.50 5.20
C VAL A 167 16.33 27.09 5.77
N LEU A 168 15.19 26.65 6.31
CA LEU A 168 14.91 25.26 6.65
C LEU A 168 14.04 24.63 5.56
N VAL A 169 14.31 23.37 5.20
CA VAL A 169 13.50 22.59 4.26
C VAL A 169 13.17 21.24 4.91
N GLY A 170 11.88 20.90 4.98
CA GLY A 170 11.36 19.60 5.37
C GLY A 170 10.91 18.80 4.14
N LEU A 171 11.41 17.58 3.99
CA LEU A 171 11.05 16.66 2.91
C LEU A 171 10.16 15.54 3.48
N ASP A 172 9.01 15.28 2.84
CA ASP A 172 8.11 14.18 3.16
C ASP A 172 8.06 13.18 2.00
N PHE A 173 8.47 11.94 2.25
CA PHE A 173 8.48 10.86 1.26
C PHE A 173 7.36 9.88 1.55
N GLY A 174 6.16 10.19 1.07
CA GLY A 174 5.02 9.28 1.12
C GLY A 174 5.08 8.20 0.04
N VAL A 175 4.41 7.07 0.30
CA VAL A 175 4.29 5.94 -0.64
C VAL A 175 3.49 6.27 -1.91
N THR A 176 2.63 7.30 -1.86
CA THR A 176 1.80 7.71 -3.00
C THR A 176 2.16 9.11 -3.50
N TYR A 177 2.49 10.03 -2.59
CA TYR A 177 2.87 11.40 -2.90
C TYR A 177 4.02 11.81 -1.98
N SER A 178 4.99 12.50 -2.54
CA SER A 178 6.06 13.16 -1.79
C SER A 178 5.80 14.66 -1.80
N GLY A 179 6.15 15.33 -0.71
CA GLY A 179 5.98 16.77 -0.54
C GLY A 179 7.21 17.40 0.10
N PHE A 180 7.26 18.73 0.08
CA PHE A 180 8.23 19.47 0.88
C PHE A 180 7.66 20.80 1.34
N ALA A 181 8.19 21.28 2.44
CA ALA A 181 7.91 22.60 3.00
C ALA A 181 9.22 23.32 3.28
N TYR A 182 9.24 24.63 3.17
CA TYR A 182 10.40 25.42 3.55
C TYR A 182 10.01 26.74 4.19
N CYS A 183 10.91 27.28 5.03
CA CYS A 183 10.76 28.60 5.64
C CYS A 183 12.12 29.29 5.80
N HIS A 184 12.11 30.62 5.78
CA HIS A 184 13.30 31.44 6.03
C HIS A 184 13.44 31.73 7.54
N VAL A 185 14.67 31.69 8.07
CA VAL A 185 14.96 31.68 9.52
C VAL A 185 14.74 33.05 10.18
N ASN A 186 14.83 34.13 9.40
CA ASN A 186 14.78 35.51 9.91
C ASN A 186 13.45 36.23 9.63
N ASP A 187 12.49 35.58 8.96
CA ASP A 187 11.14 36.11 8.83
C ASP A 187 10.32 35.64 10.04
N ASP A 188 9.45 36.50 10.58
CA ASP A 188 8.72 36.30 11.85
C ASP A 188 7.80 35.06 11.83
N TYR A 189 8.35 33.84 11.81
CA TYR A 189 7.72 32.52 11.92
C TYR A 189 6.43 32.25 11.12
N GLN A 190 6.00 33.14 10.23
CA GLN A 190 4.67 33.14 9.60
C GLN A 190 4.67 32.86 8.09
N ASP A 191 5.82 32.84 7.41
CA ASP A 191 5.92 32.45 5.99
C ASP A 191 6.49 31.03 5.84
N ILE A 192 5.63 30.03 6.06
CA ILE A 192 5.90 28.64 5.70
C ILE A 192 5.25 28.39 4.34
N HIS A 193 6.07 28.08 3.33
CA HIS A 193 5.57 27.70 2.03
C HIS A 193 5.57 26.17 1.89
N THR A 194 4.38 25.61 1.75
CA THR A 194 4.17 24.20 1.39
C THR A 194 3.92 24.11 -0.10
N ASN A 195 4.68 23.27 -0.80
CA ASN A 195 4.37 22.95 -2.19
C ASN A 195 3.48 21.70 -2.22
N ASP A 196 2.16 21.92 -2.28
CA ASP A 196 1.13 20.87 -2.27
C ASP A 196 0.37 20.73 -3.61
N ILE A 197 0.61 21.62 -4.58
CA ILE A 197 -0.08 21.59 -5.89
C ILE A 197 0.88 21.11 -6.99
N TRP A 198 0.69 19.86 -7.40
CA TRP A 198 1.25 19.32 -8.64
C TRP A 198 0.21 19.45 -9.76
N PRO A 199 0.58 19.83 -10.99
CA PRO A 199 -0.36 19.83 -12.12
C PRO A 199 -0.84 18.39 -12.36
N MET A 200 -2.08 18.10 -11.93
CA MET A 200 -2.73 16.80 -12.07
C MET A 200 -2.80 16.39 -13.54
N VAL A 201 -2.19 15.25 -13.87
CA VAL A 201 -2.61 14.42 -14.99
C VAL A 201 -3.48 13.30 -14.41
N ALA A 202 -4.70 13.23 -14.90
CA ALA A 202 -5.72 12.27 -14.48
C ALA A 202 -5.33 10.82 -14.82
N ASP A 203 -5.92 9.90 -14.04
CA ASP A 203 -6.19 8.49 -14.33
C ASP A 203 -5.07 7.44 -14.13
N ASN A 204 -5.05 6.87 -12.93
CA ASN A 204 -5.41 5.47 -12.63
C ASN A 204 -4.99 4.31 -13.56
N LEU A 205 -3.80 4.33 -14.15
CA LEU A 205 -3.08 3.10 -14.50
C LEU A 205 -1.61 3.27 -14.12
N LYS A 206 -1.18 2.62 -13.02
CA LYS A 206 0.24 2.60 -12.63
C LYS A 206 1.06 2.05 -13.81
N PRO A 207 1.84 2.88 -14.54
CA PRO A 207 2.77 2.31 -15.49
C PRO A 207 3.84 1.58 -14.66
N LYS A 208 4.14 0.32 -15.00
CA LYS A 208 5.39 -0.26 -14.54
C LYS A 208 6.49 0.66 -15.05
N LEU A 209 7.15 1.35 -14.14
CA LEU A 209 8.32 2.14 -14.51
C LEU A 209 9.25 1.20 -15.27
N PRO A 210 9.75 1.58 -16.46
CA PRO A 210 10.65 0.74 -17.25
C PRO A 210 11.99 0.49 -16.53
N ILE A 211 12.14 1.00 -15.31
CA ILE A 211 13.32 0.95 -14.46
C ILE A 211 12.84 0.57 -13.05
N ASP A 212 13.54 -0.38 -12.42
CA ASP A 212 13.30 -0.77 -11.02
C ASP A 212 13.36 0.46 -10.09
N TYR A 213 12.33 0.65 -9.27
CA TYR A 213 12.22 1.80 -8.36
C TYR A 213 13.41 1.88 -7.39
N LYS A 214 13.97 0.74 -6.95
CA LYS A 214 15.18 0.74 -6.12
C LYS A 214 16.37 1.34 -6.86
N LYS A 215 16.50 0.99 -8.14
CA LYS A 215 17.54 1.51 -9.01
C LYS A 215 17.32 2.99 -9.31
N ALA A 216 16.09 3.41 -9.61
CA ALA A 216 15.76 4.80 -9.87
C ALA A 216 16.04 5.70 -8.65
N ILE A 217 15.66 5.27 -7.45
CA ILE A 217 15.92 6.01 -6.20
C ILE A 217 17.43 6.07 -5.92
N THR A 218 18.14 4.96 -6.06
CA THR A 218 19.58 4.90 -5.82
C THR A 218 20.35 5.77 -6.82
N ASP A 219 19.98 5.71 -8.10
CA ASP A 219 20.57 6.52 -9.15
C ASP A 219 20.31 8.01 -8.89
N TYR A 220 19.06 8.40 -8.57
CA TYR A 220 18.73 9.80 -8.24
C TYR A 220 19.53 10.33 -7.06
N LEU A 221 19.59 9.60 -5.94
CA LEU A 221 20.35 10.00 -4.74
C LEU A 221 21.85 10.09 -5.01
N ARG A 222 22.39 9.20 -5.86
CA ARG A 222 23.78 9.24 -6.28
C ARG A 222 24.05 10.47 -7.14
N GLU A 223 23.27 10.70 -8.19
CA GLU A 223 23.48 11.82 -9.11
C GLU A 223 23.31 13.17 -8.40
N ILE A 224 22.26 13.32 -7.57
CA ILE A 224 22.06 14.57 -6.82
C ILE A 224 23.18 14.79 -5.79
N GLY A 225 23.66 13.72 -5.13
CA GLY A 225 24.82 13.79 -4.24
C GLY A 225 26.10 14.22 -4.95
N MET A 226 26.31 13.76 -6.19
CA MET A 226 27.45 14.18 -7.01
C MET A 226 27.37 15.65 -7.44
N VAL A 227 26.17 16.11 -7.83
CA VAL A 227 25.94 17.52 -8.19
C VAL A 227 26.18 18.43 -6.98
N ILE A 228 25.68 18.05 -5.81
CA ILE A 228 25.88 18.80 -4.56
C ILE A 228 27.37 18.83 -4.19
N LYS A 229 28.06 17.69 -4.27
CA LYS A 229 29.50 17.59 -4.03
C LYS A 229 30.28 18.55 -4.93
N GLY A 230 30.03 18.51 -6.24
CA GLY A 230 30.71 19.39 -7.20
C GLY A 230 30.43 20.88 -6.96
N ALA A 231 29.20 21.24 -6.58
CA ALA A 231 28.85 22.61 -6.26
C ALA A 231 29.56 23.13 -4.98
N ILE A 232 29.75 22.26 -3.98
CA ILE A 232 30.46 22.57 -2.73
C ILE A 232 31.97 22.71 -3.02
N GLU A 233 32.58 21.76 -3.71
CA GLU A 233 34.00 21.77 -4.07
C GLU A 233 34.37 23.00 -4.91
N CYS A 234 33.49 23.41 -5.85
CA CYS A 234 33.69 24.61 -6.66
C CYS A 234 33.60 25.92 -5.88
N ARG A 235 32.81 25.97 -4.79
CA ARG A 235 32.53 27.22 -4.06
C ARG A 235 33.39 27.37 -2.81
N TRP A 236 33.80 26.25 -2.19
CA TRP A 236 34.64 26.19 -1.00
C TRP A 236 35.68 25.08 -1.17
N GLY A 237 36.86 25.43 -1.68
CA GLY A 237 37.96 24.48 -1.85
C GLY A 237 38.42 23.93 -0.49
N GLY A 238 38.45 22.59 -0.36
CA GLY A 238 38.98 21.89 0.82
C GLY A 238 37.94 21.34 1.81
N ILE A 239 36.64 21.38 1.49
CA ILE A 239 35.58 20.73 2.28
C ILE A 239 35.35 19.30 1.78
N ASP A 240 35.31 18.31 2.68
CA ASP A 240 34.99 16.91 2.33
C ASP A 240 33.49 16.67 2.52
N TYR A 241 32.78 16.51 1.40
CA TYR A 241 31.34 16.27 1.37
C TYR A 241 30.88 15.09 2.24
N PHE A 242 31.66 14.01 2.32
CA PHE A 242 31.25 12.81 3.04
C PHE A 242 31.52 12.88 4.55
N GLU A 243 32.44 13.73 4.99
CA GLU A 243 32.74 13.93 6.41
C GLU A 243 32.01 15.15 7.02
N ASP A 244 31.86 16.23 6.25
CA ASP A 244 31.37 17.51 6.77
C ASP A 244 29.86 17.72 6.61
N VAL A 245 29.19 16.92 5.77
CA VAL A 245 27.75 17.02 5.49
C VAL A 245 27.01 15.81 6.05
N LEU A 246 26.70 15.83 7.35
CA LEU A 246 25.83 14.79 7.92
C LEU A 246 24.90 15.32 9.01
N LYS A 247 23.64 15.56 8.60
CA LYS A 247 22.41 15.27 9.37
C LYS A 247 21.17 15.58 8.52
N THR A 248 20.91 14.74 7.52
CA THR A 248 19.58 14.67 6.90
C THR A 248 18.68 13.85 7.82
N ALA A 249 17.78 14.50 8.56
CA ALA A 249 16.72 13.80 9.29
C ALA A 249 15.69 13.30 8.28
N ILE A 250 15.81 12.03 7.88
CA ILE A 250 14.81 11.35 7.05
C ILE A 250 13.74 10.82 7.99
N TYR A 251 12.56 11.43 7.98
CA TYR A 251 11.38 10.90 8.66
C TYR A 251 10.61 10.00 7.72
N TYR A 252 10.43 8.74 8.11
CA TYR A 252 9.44 7.84 7.50
C TYR A 252 8.21 7.80 8.40
N ARG A 253 7.02 8.02 7.84
CA ARG A 253 5.75 7.73 8.50
C ARG A 253 5.18 6.46 7.87
N ILE A 254 5.06 5.39 8.66
CA ILE A 254 4.36 4.16 8.28
C ILE A 254 2.85 4.41 8.39
#